data_AF-A0AAE1MW88-F1
#
_entry.id   AF-A0AAE1MW88-F1
#
_cell.length_a   1.000
_cell.length_b   1.000
_cell.length_c   1.000
_cell.angle_alpha   90.00
_cell.angle_beta   90.00
_cell.angle_gamma   90.00
#
_symmetry.space_group_name_H-M   'P 1'
#
loop_
_entity.id
_entity.type
_entity.pdbx_description
1 polymer ?
#
loop_
_entity_poly.entity_id
_entity_poly.type
_entity_poly.pdbx_seq_one_letter_code
_entity_poly.pdbx_strand_id
1 'polypeptide(L)'
;MRDIKPDMVVLVEPRISGLSVDRFISRSGFGNSYRIEARRFTGGIWLLWQESLSVSVELCHMQFVHVRLTDRGTTDSFLFTVVYGSPNNTLRKEL
;
A
#
# COMPACT_ATOMS: atom_id res chain seq x y z
N MET A 1 2.55 1.26 17.53
CA MET A 1 3.55 0.77 16.56
C MET A 1 4.99 0.97 17.05
N ARG A 2 5.26 0.95 18.37
CA ARG A 2 6.64 1.14 18.89
C ARG A 2 7.40 -0.18 19.09
N ASP A 3 6.70 -1.32 19.15
CA ASP A 3 7.31 -2.62 19.49
C ASP A 3 7.34 -3.64 18.33
N ILE A 4 6.78 -3.29 17.17
CA ILE A 4 6.84 -4.11 15.95
C ILE A 4 7.54 -3.28 14.88
N LYS A 5 8.61 -3.85 14.29
CA LYS A 5 9.32 -3.30 13.14
C LYS A 5 8.97 -4.11 11.89
N PRO A 6 7.83 -3.83 11.24
CA PRO A 6 7.44 -4.56 10.04
C PRO A 6 8.31 -4.14 8.85
N ASP A 7 8.62 -5.08 7.97
CA ASP A 7 9.32 -4.78 6.70
C ASP A 7 8.39 -4.13 5.67
N MET A 8 7.08 -4.37 5.78
CA MET A 8 6.05 -3.76 4.95
C MET A 8 4.81 -3.38 5.77
N VAL A 9 4.22 -2.23 5.46
CA VAL A 9 2.94 -1.76 5.99
C VAL A 9 2.02 -1.40 4.83
N VAL A 10 0.76 -1.81 4.96
CA VAL A 10 -0.31 -1.46 4.05
C VAL A 10 -1.32 -0.59 4.78
N LEU A 11 -1.65 0.56 4.22
CA LEU A 11 -2.68 1.46 4.72
C LEU A 11 -3.82 1.51 3.71
N VAL A 12 -5.05 1.34 4.21
CA VAL A 12 -6.27 1.36 3.40
C VAL A 12 -7.19 2.43 3.98
N GLU A 13 -7.75 3.29 3.11
CA GLU A 13 -8.46 4.52 3.48
C GLU A 13 -7.67 5.49 4.37
N PRO A 14 -6.44 5.88 4.01
CA PRO A 14 -5.77 6.97 4.70
C PRO A 14 -6.59 8.25 4.53
N ARG A 15 -7.33 8.66 5.57
CA ARG A 15 -8.11 9.91 5.63
C ARG A 15 -7.21 11.13 5.80
N ILE A 16 -6.09 11.15 5.10
CA ILE A 16 -5.04 12.15 5.21
C ILE A 16 -4.74 12.65 3.80
N SER A 17 -5.02 13.92 3.53
CA SER A 17 -4.84 14.53 2.20
C SER A 17 -3.57 15.38 2.12
N GLY A 18 -2.95 15.41 0.94
CA GLY A 18 -1.94 16.41 0.56
C GLY A 18 -0.61 16.35 1.36
N LEU A 19 -0.05 17.52 1.68
CA LEU A 19 1.27 17.75 2.33
C LEU A 19 1.49 16.99 3.66
N SER A 20 0.43 16.50 4.27
CA SER A 20 0.48 15.67 5.47
C SER A 20 1.05 14.28 5.19
N VAL A 21 0.93 13.79 3.96
CA VAL A 21 1.30 12.43 3.57
C VAL A 21 2.80 12.29 3.37
N ASP A 22 3.42 13.18 2.61
CA ASP A 22 4.87 13.12 2.37
C ASP A 22 5.64 13.28 3.68
N ARG A 23 5.08 14.07 4.61
CA ARG A 23 5.58 14.17 5.99
C ARG A 23 5.38 12.90 6.81
N PHE A 24 4.27 12.18 6.61
CA PHE A 24 4.04 10.90 7.26
C PHE A 24 5.05 9.86 6.76
N ILE A 25 5.22 9.75 5.44
CA ILE A 25 6.15 8.80 4.81
C ILE A 25 7.58 9.09 5.25
N SER A 26 8.03 10.35 5.18
CA SER A 26 9.39 10.71 5.58
C SER A 26 9.68 10.43 7.06
N ARG A 27 8.65 10.45 7.92
CA ARG A 27 8.77 10.13 9.35
C ARG A 27 8.48 8.67 9.69
N SER A 28 7.96 7.89 8.74
CA SER A 28 7.55 6.50 8.96
C SER A 28 8.73 5.54 9.09
N GLY A 29 9.91 5.93 8.58
CA GLY A 29 11.11 5.09 8.57
C GLY A 29 11.11 4.01 7.48
N PHE A 30 10.19 4.08 6.51
CA PHE A 30 10.22 3.24 5.31
C PHE A 30 10.94 3.95 4.16
N GLY A 31 11.85 3.24 3.48
CA GLY A 31 12.61 3.78 2.35
C GLY A 31 11.82 3.88 1.05
N ASN A 32 10.75 3.09 0.91
CA ASN A 32 9.97 3.00 -0.32
C ASN A 32 8.47 3.10 -0.08
N SER A 33 7.74 3.61 -1.06
CA SER A 33 6.27 3.70 -1.00
C SER A 33 5.60 3.64 -2.38
N TYR A 34 4.36 3.15 -2.43
CA TYR A 34 3.48 3.19 -3.59
C TYR A 34 2.08 3.60 -3.16
N ARG A 35 1.43 4.49 -3.91
CA ARG A 35 0.15 5.09 -3.53
C ARG A 35 -0.85 5.02 -4.68
N ILE A 36 -2.06 4.57 -4.35
CA ILE A 36 -3.23 4.69 -5.20
C ILE A 36 -4.18 5.65 -4.51
N GLU A 37 -4.41 6.79 -5.14
CA GLU A 37 -5.41 7.77 -4.70
C GLU A 37 -6.75 7.43 -5.34
N ALA A 38 -7.82 7.36 -4.55
CA ALA A 38 -9.15 7.22 -5.12
C ALA A 38 -9.57 8.53 -5.81
N ARG A 39 -10.24 8.43 -6.97
CA ARG A 39 -10.64 9.59 -7.81
C ARG A 39 -11.45 10.68 -7.10
N ARG A 40 -11.95 10.47 -5.87
CA ARG A 40 -12.85 11.39 -5.16
C ARG A 40 -12.70 11.32 -3.63
N PHE A 41 -11.55 11.69 -3.06
CA PHE A 41 -11.34 11.92 -1.61
C PHE A 41 -11.70 10.78 -0.61
N THR A 42 -12.27 9.68 -1.09
CA THR A 42 -12.72 8.53 -0.30
C THR A 42 -12.05 7.29 -0.86
N GLY A 43 -11.13 6.72 -0.09
CA GLY A 43 -10.38 5.54 -0.45
C GLY A 43 -8.93 5.83 -0.85
N GLY A 44 -8.14 4.77 -0.86
CA GLY A 44 -6.75 4.79 -1.23
C GLY A 44 -6.04 3.60 -0.61
N ILE A 45 -5.12 3.02 -1.35
CA ILE A 45 -4.26 1.94 -0.86
C ILE A 45 -2.83 2.44 -0.95
N TRP A 46 -2.17 2.49 0.19
CA TRP A 46 -0.76 2.84 0.28
C TRP A 46 0.04 1.64 0.76
N LEU A 47 1.14 1.40 0.07
CA LEU A 47 2.14 0.40 0.38
C LEU A 47 3.39 1.15 0.84
N LEU A 48 3.96 0.75 1.97
CA LEU A 48 5.19 1.31 2.54
C LEU A 48 6.10 0.13 2.88
N TRP A 49 7.37 0.16 2.48
CA TRP A 49 8.27 -0.97 2.76
C TRP A 49 9.74 -0.56 2.92
N GLN A 50 10.48 -1.43 3.59
CA GLN A 50 11.92 -1.31 3.82
C GLN A 50 12.70 -1.62 2.55
N GLU A 51 13.93 -1.10 2.46
CA GLU A 51 14.81 -1.34 1.31
C GLU A 51 15.19 -2.83 1.15
N SER A 52 15.11 -3.62 2.22
CA SER A 52 15.28 -5.08 2.21
C SER A 52 14.30 -5.79 1.29
N LEU A 53 13.16 -5.17 0.97
CA LEU A 53 12.15 -5.72 0.08
C LEU A 53 12.21 -5.07 -1.30
N SER A 54 12.04 -5.90 -2.32
CA SER A 54 11.71 -5.48 -3.69
C SER A 54 10.22 -5.72 -3.92
N VAL A 55 9.52 -4.71 -4.40
CA VAL A 55 8.08 -4.76 -4.65
C VAL A 55 7.81 -4.41 -6.10
N SER A 56 7.16 -5.33 -6.82
CA SER A 56 6.66 -5.13 -8.17
C SER A 56 5.13 -5.09 -8.14
N VAL A 57 4.53 -4.03 -8.67
CA VAL A 57 3.08 -3.91 -8.80
C VAL A 57 2.66 -4.56 -10.11
N GLU A 58 1.99 -5.71 -10.01
CA GLU A 58 1.58 -6.51 -11.16
C GLU A 58 0.20 -6.09 -11.68
N LEU A 59 -0.72 -5.73 -10.76
CA LEU A 59 -2.05 -5.26 -11.10
C LEU A 59 -2.52 -4.24 -10.07
N CYS A 60 -3.14 -3.16 -10.54
CA CYS A 60 -3.58 -2.05 -9.70
C CYS A 60 -4.99 -1.63 -10.09
N HIS A 61 -5.89 -1.62 -9.10
CA HIS A 61 -7.26 -1.13 -9.22
C HIS A 61 -7.62 -0.26 -8.01
N MET A 62 -8.69 0.54 -8.11
CA MET A 62 -9.15 1.39 -7.01
C MET A 62 -9.53 0.60 -5.73
N GLN A 63 -9.84 -0.69 -5.89
CA GLN A 63 -10.26 -1.58 -4.80
C GLN A 63 -9.23 -2.66 -4.45
N PHE A 64 -8.16 -2.84 -5.23
CA PHE A 64 -7.14 -3.83 -4.88
C PHE A 64 -5.80 -3.54 -5.53
N VAL A 65 -4.74 -4.06 -4.92
CA VAL A 65 -3.38 -4.05 -5.49
C VAL A 65 -2.82 -5.45 -5.39
N HIS A 66 -2.39 -5.98 -6.53
CA HIS A 66 -1.66 -7.23 -6.60
C HIS A 66 -0.17 -6.91 -6.77
N VAL A 67 0.65 -7.41 -5.85
CA VAL A 67 2.08 -7.17 -5.83
C VAL A 67 2.85 -8.47 -5.71
N ARG A 68 4.02 -8.50 -6.34
CA ARG A 68 5.07 -9.47 -6.06
C ARG A 68 6.05 -8.85 -5.08
N LEU A 69 6.26 -9.53 -3.96
CA LEU A 69 7.29 -9.23 -2.99
C LEU A 69 8.44 -10.20 -3.16
N THR A 70 9.65 -9.67 -3.17
CA THR A 70 10.89 -10.44 -3.17
C THR A 70 11.79 -9.89 -2.08
N ASP A 71 12.25 -10.75 -1.18
CA ASP A 71 13.29 -10.38 -0.22
C ASP A 71 14.61 -10.24 -0.98
N ARG A 72 15.31 -9.11 -0.83
CA ARG A 72 16.59 -8.88 -1.50
C ARG A 72 17.74 -9.66 -0.89
N GLY A 73 17.61 -10.10 0.36
CA GLY A 73 18.60 -10.95 1.03
C GLY A 73 18.52 -12.41 0.62
N THR A 74 17.43 -12.84 -0.04
CA THR A 74 17.20 -14.20 -0.49
C THR A 74 16.69 -14.21 -1.94
N THR A 75 16.30 -15.38 -2.45
CA THR A 75 15.56 -15.50 -3.73
C THR A 75 14.08 -15.77 -3.51
N ASP A 76 13.61 -15.69 -2.26
CA ASP A 76 12.24 -16.00 -1.91
C ASP A 76 11.32 -14.88 -2.39
N SER A 77 10.26 -15.28 -3.10
CA SER A 77 9.24 -14.36 -3.56
C SER A 77 7.85 -14.92 -3.33
N PHE A 78 6.92 -14.03 -3.00
CA PHE A 78 5.52 -14.37 -2.84
C PHE A 78 4.62 -13.31 -3.47
N LEU A 79 3.43 -13.76 -3.85
CA LEU A 79 2.39 -12.88 -4.34
C LEU A 79 1.48 -12.49 -3.18
N PHE A 80 1.13 -11.22 -3.13
CA PHE A 80 0.27 -10.67 -2.12
C PHE A 80 -0.74 -9.71 -2.76
N THR A 81 -1.98 -9.78 -2.30
CA THR A 81 -3.06 -8.91 -2.77
C THR A 81 -3.66 -8.15 -1.61
N VAL A 82 -3.59 -6.82 -1.69
CA VAL A 82 -4.39 -5.95 -0.82
C VAL A 82 -5.75 -5.78 -1.46
N VAL A 83 -6.82 -6.07 -0.72
CA VAL A 83 -8.17 -5.79 -1.18
C VAL A 83 -8.84 -4.80 -0.22
N TYR A 84 -9.25 -3.66 -0.76
CA TYR A 84 -10.10 -2.70 -0.07
C TYR A 84 -11.58 -3.08 -0.26
N GLY A 85 -12.15 -3.68 0.78
CA GLY A 85 -13.57 -4.01 0.84
C GLY A 85 -14.43 -2.80 1.17
N SER A 86 -14.68 -1.92 0.18
CA SER A 86 -15.56 -0.77 0.41
C SER A 86 -16.98 -1.21 0.78
N PRO A 87 -17.60 -0.64 1.84
CA PRO A 87 -19.00 -0.91 2.18
C PRO A 87 -19.98 -0.27 1.17
N ASN A 88 -19.49 0.61 0.30
CA ASN A 88 -20.28 1.20 -0.78
C ASN A 88 -20.35 0.23 -1.97
N ASN A 89 -21.46 -0.52 -2.07
CA ASN A 89 -21.70 -1.48 -3.16
C ASN A 89 -21.67 -0.87 -4.57
N THR A 90 -21.73 0.46 -4.72
CA THR A 90 -21.62 1.12 -6.02
C THR A 90 -20.26 0.91 -6.66
N LEU A 91 -19.18 0.86 -5.86
CA LEU A 91 -17.81 0.65 -6.33
C LEU A 91 -17.54 -0.79 -6.77
N ARG A 92 -18.38 -1.74 -6.35
CA ARG A 92 -18.25 -3.17 -6.67
C ARG A 92 -18.66 -3.50 -8.11
N LYS A 93 -19.35 -2.57 -8.80
CA LYS A 93 -19.83 -2.73 -10.17
C LYS A 93 -18.76 -2.42 -11.23
N GLU A 94 -17.62 -1.86 -10.83
CA GLU A 94 -16.50 -1.49 -11.71
C GLU A 94 -15.31 -2.46 -11.60
N LEU A 95 -15.47 -3.61 -10.92
CA LEU A 95 -14.47 -4.67 -10.80
C LEU A 95 -14.36 -5.54 -12.05
#